data_AF-A0A846B9E9-F1
#
_entry.id   AF-A0A846B9E9-F1
#
_cell.length_a   1.000
_cell.length_b   1.000
_cell.length_c   1.000
_cell.angle_alpha   90.00
_cell.angle_beta   90.00
_cell.angle_gamma   90.00
#
_symmetry.space_group_name_H-M   'P 1'
#
loop_
_entity.id
_entity.type
_entity.pdbx_description
1 polymer ?
#
loop_
_entity_poly.entity_id
_entity_poly.type
_entity_poly.pdbx_seq_one_letter_code
_entity_poly.pdbx_strand_id
1 'polypeptide(L)'
;MLRNIDTNLWVAEQPLKYFGLEVGTRMTVIRFNPDKLLVISPINPEEKMIHQLEQLGTVNYIISPNLYHHLCLCRSMAVGNLSFPSGFSWLYSRMFLVNASPQFQA
;
A
#
# COMPACT_ATOMS: atom_id res chain seq x y z
N MET A 1 -6.98 10.79 -3.30
CA MET A 1 -6.26 11.17 -4.55
C MET A 1 -4.76 11.27 -4.27
N LEU A 2 -3.92 10.77 -5.18
CA LEU A 2 -2.46 10.92 -5.11
C LEU A 2 -2.02 12.33 -5.49
N ARG A 3 -1.24 12.96 -4.62
CA ARG A 3 -0.64 14.28 -4.80
C ARG A 3 0.88 14.14 -4.85
N ASN A 4 1.49 14.63 -5.92
CA ASN A 4 2.95 14.67 -6.05
C ASN A 4 3.51 15.72 -5.09
N ILE A 5 4.58 15.36 -4.38
CA ILE A 5 5.26 16.27 -3.45
C ILE A 5 6.74 16.44 -3.76
N ASP A 6 7.34 15.50 -4.50
CA ASP A 6 8.69 15.60 -5.03
C ASP A 6 8.88 14.60 -6.19
N THR A 7 10.07 14.60 -6.79
CA THR A 7 10.56 13.61 -7.73
C THR A 7 10.38 12.22 -7.15
N ASN A 8 9.59 11.40 -7.84
CA ASN A 8 9.32 10.01 -7.45
C ASN A 8 8.65 9.86 -6.06
N LEU A 9 7.98 10.90 -5.55
CA LEU A 9 7.37 10.90 -4.23
C LEU A 9 5.95 11.49 -4.27
N TRP A 10 5.00 10.72 -3.73
CA TRP A 10 3.59 11.11 -3.65
C TRP A 10 3.00 10.79 -2.28
N VAL A 11 1.94 11.53 -1.93
CA VAL A 11 1.12 11.24 -0.76
C VAL A 11 -0.36 11.17 -1.14
N ALA A 12 -1.12 10.37 -0.41
CA ALA A 12 -2.57 10.39 -0.44
C ALA A 12 -3.10 10.45 0.99
N GLU A 13 -4.17 11.19 1.20
CA GLU A 13 -4.71 11.45 2.53
C GLU A 13 -6.21 11.17 2.53
N GLN A 14 -6.72 10.63 3.63
CA GLN A 14 -8.14 10.35 3.85
C GLN A 14 -8.55 10.74 5.27
N PRO A 15 -9.80 11.18 5.49
CA PRO A 15 -10.35 11.32 6.83
C PRO A 15 -10.31 10.00 7.59
N LEU A 16 -9.99 10.06 8.88
CA LEU A 16 -10.03 8.91 9.78
C LEU A 16 -10.36 9.42 11.18
N LYS A 17 -11.46 8.89 11.74
CA LYS A 17 -11.85 9.09 13.13
C LYS A 17 -11.30 7.95 13.98
N TYR A 18 -10.58 8.29 15.04
CA TYR A 18 -10.09 7.34 16.03
C TYR A 18 -10.52 7.80 17.42
N PHE A 19 -11.33 6.99 18.11
CA PHE A 19 -11.96 7.35 19.40
C PHE A 19 -12.65 8.73 19.41
N GLY A 20 -13.33 9.08 18.32
CA GLY A 20 -14.03 10.37 18.20
C GLY A 20 -13.14 11.56 17.85
N LEU A 21 -11.82 11.38 17.73
CA LEU A 21 -10.89 12.40 17.26
C LEU A 21 -10.64 12.27 15.76
N GLU A 22 -10.70 13.39 15.04
CA GLU A 22 -10.31 13.48 13.63
C GLU A 22 -8.80 13.54 13.52
N VAL A 23 -8.17 12.39 13.29
CA VAL A 23 -6.70 12.28 13.16
C VAL A 23 -6.26 12.21 11.70
N GLY A 24 -7.15 11.77 10.80
CA GLY A 24 -6.81 11.53 9.41
C GLY A 24 -5.87 10.34 9.22
N THR A 25 -5.59 10.01 7.97
CA THR A 25 -4.59 9.01 7.60
C THR A 25 -3.88 9.41 6.33
N ARG A 26 -2.62 8.97 6.19
CA ARG A 26 -1.74 9.32 5.06
C ARG A 26 -0.98 8.10 4.57
N MET A 27 -1.08 7.86 3.27
CA MET A 27 -0.25 6.93 2.52
C MET A 27 0.88 7.70 1.84
N THR A 28 2.08 7.12 1.82
CA THR A 28 3.22 7.60 1.03
C THR A 28 3.55 6.60 -0.06
N VAL A 29 3.85 7.08 -1.26
CA VAL A 29 4.24 6.27 -2.41
C VAL A 29 5.57 6.76 -2.92
N ILE A 30 6.52 5.85 -3.05
CA ILE A 30 7.88 6.11 -3.50
C ILE A 30 8.14 5.27 -4.75
N ARG A 31 8.59 5.88 -5.83
CA ARG A 31 9.10 5.16 -7.00
C ARG A 31 10.62 5.02 -6.89
N PHE A 32 11.09 3.80 -6.63
CA PHE A 32 12.52 3.54 -6.36
C PHE A 32 13.25 2.88 -7.54
N ASN A 33 12.53 2.48 -8.58
CA ASN A 33 13.02 2.08 -9.90
C ASN A 33 11.99 2.54 -10.96
N PRO A 34 12.34 2.62 -12.25
CA PRO A 34 11.47 3.18 -13.30
C PRO A 34 10.00 2.72 -13.24
N ASP A 35 9.77 1.45 -12.89
CA ASP A 35 8.43 0.86 -12.82
C ASP A 35 8.12 0.17 -11.48
N LYS A 36 8.84 0.50 -10.39
CA LYS A 36 8.63 -0.14 -9.07
C LYS A 36 8.28 0.86 -7.99
N LEU A 37 7.19 0.59 -7.29
CA LEU A 37 6.65 1.40 -6.21
C LEU A 37 6.76 0.72 -4.85
N LEU A 38 7.10 1.52 -3.85
CA LEU A 38 6.99 1.21 -2.43
C LEU A 38 5.84 2.05 -1.86
N VAL A 39 4.89 1.40 -1.21
CA VAL A 39 3.77 2.04 -0.51
C VAL A 39 3.99 1.93 0.99
N ILE A 40 3.86 3.04 1.70
CA ILE A 40 4.00 3.10 3.16
C ILE A 40 2.69 3.60 3.75
N SER A 41 2.23 2.94 4.81
CA SER A 41 0.98 3.25 5.51
C SER A 41 -0.22 3.29 4.56
N PRO A 42 -0.55 2.15 3.90
CA PRO A 42 -1.66 2.11 2.95
C PRO A 42 -2.96 2.57 3.61
N ILE A 43 -3.67 3.43 2.89
CA ILE A 43 -5.03 3.88 3.23
C ILE A 43 -6.05 3.11 2.39
N ASN A 44 -7.34 3.37 2.59
CA ASN A 44 -8.38 2.60 1.90
C ASN A 44 -8.33 2.89 0.39
N PRO A 45 -8.14 1.86 -0.47
CA PRO A 45 -8.00 2.10 -1.90
C PRO A 45 -9.34 2.52 -2.52
N GLU A 46 -9.30 3.67 -3.22
CA GLU A 46 -10.35 4.14 -4.13
C GLU A 46 -9.94 3.81 -5.56
N GLU A 47 -10.90 3.50 -6.44
CA GLU A 47 -10.66 3.13 -7.84
C GLU A 47 -9.80 4.15 -8.60
N LYS A 48 -10.05 5.44 -8.39
CA LYS A 48 -9.21 6.50 -8.96
C LYS A 48 -7.76 6.44 -8.46
N MET A 49 -7.54 6.13 -7.19
CA MET A 49 -6.20 6.04 -6.61
C MET A 49 -5.45 4.80 -7.10
N ILE A 50 -6.17 3.69 -7.27
CA ILE A 50 -5.66 2.47 -7.88
C ILE A 50 -5.13 2.75 -9.29
N HIS A 51 -5.96 3.37 -10.14
CA HIS A 51 -5.53 3.73 -11.49
C HIS A 51 -4.35 4.69 -11.47
N GLN A 52 -4.32 5.66 -10.56
CA GLN A 52 -3.16 6.53 -10.40
C GLN A 52 -1.88 5.74 -10.03
N LEU A 53 -1.95 4.73 -9.17
CA LEU A 53 -0.81 3.87 -8.85
C LEU A 53 -0.35 3.05 -10.06
N GLU A 54 -1.28 2.45 -10.81
CA GLU A 54 -1.00 1.66 -12.01
C GLU A 54 -0.27 2.48 -13.09
N GLN A 55 -0.60 3.76 -13.23
CA GLN A 55 0.10 4.66 -14.17
C GLN A 55 1.51 5.04 -13.69
N LEU A 56 1.83 4.90 -12.40
CA LEU A 56 3.15 5.23 -11.84
C LEU A 56 4.11 4.04 -11.86
N GLY A 57 3.59 2.81 -11.81
CA GLY A 57 4.37 1.57 -11.83
C GLY A 57 3.73 0.42 -11.05
N THR A 58 4.46 -0.68 -10.93
CA THR A 58 4.03 -1.85 -10.16
C THR A 58 4.30 -1.64 -8.68
N VAL A 59 3.30 -1.80 -7.81
CA VAL A 59 3.53 -1.85 -6.35
C VAL A 59 4.28 -3.14 -6.03
N ASN A 60 5.54 -3.02 -5.61
CA ASN A 60 6.37 -4.17 -5.26
C ASN A 60 6.48 -4.38 -3.76
N TYR A 61 6.36 -3.31 -2.98
CA TYR A 61 6.51 -3.37 -1.54
C TYR A 61 5.42 -2.56 -0.86
N ILE A 62 4.87 -3.11 0.22
CA ILE A 62 3.95 -2.40 1.12
C ILE A 62 4.51 -2.49 2.53
N ILE A 63 4.66 -1.34 3.19
CA ILE A 63 5.07 -1.21 4.60
C ILE A 63 3.87 -0.71 5.41
N SER A 64 3.41 -1.49 6.37
CA SER A 64 2.37 -1.08 7.33
C SER A 64 3.01 -0.55 8.62
N PRO A 65 2.57 0.61 9.17
CA PRO A 65 3.18 1.22 10.35
C PRO A 65 2.80 0.50 11.65
N ASN A 66 1.69 -0.24 11.67
CA ASN A 66 1.30 -1.11 12.77
C ASN A 66 0.29 -2.19 12.29
N LEU A 67 -0.13 -3.06 13.20
CA LEU A 67 -1.09 -4.14 12.93
C LEU A 67 -2.54 -3.64 12.73
N TYR A 68 -2.94 -2.49 13.26
CA TYR A 68 -4.32 -1.98 13.14
C TYR A 68 -4.77 -1.62 11.69
N HIS A 69 -3.89 -1.77 10.70
CA HIS A 69 -4.19 -1.55 9.28
C HIS A 69 -4.70 -2.80 8.51
N HIS A 70 -5.13 -3.87 9.21
CA HIS A 70 -5.78 -5.04 8.60
C HIS A 70 -6.99 -4.71 7.69
N LEU A 71 -7.61 -3.54 7.86
CA LEU A 71 -8.76 -3.08 7.06
C LEU A 71 -8.40 -2.69 5.62
N CYS A 72 -7.17 -2.21 5.36
CA CYS A 72 -6.76 -1.77 4.02
C CYS A 72 -5.99 -2.85 3.24
N LEU A 73 -5.34 -3.78 3.94
CA LEU A 73 -4.60 -4.89 3.33
C LEU A 73 -5.51 -5.81 2.49
N CYS A 74 -6.64 -6.27 3.04
CA CYS A 74 -7.54 -7.18 2.31
C CYS A 74 -8.18 -6.56 1.07
N ARG A 75 -8.31 -5.23 1.00
CA ARG A 75 -8.90 -4.53 -0.15
C ARG A 75 -7.87 -4.09 -1.18
N SER A 76 -6.64 -3.76 -0.77
CA SER A 76 -5.52 -3.60 -1.69
C SER A 76 -5.12 -4.91 -2.37
N MET A 77 -5.44 -6.06 -1.77
CA MET A 77 -5.22 -7.40 -2.36
C MET A 77 -6.13 -7.70 -3.56
N ALA A 78 -7.26 -7.01 -3.72
CA ALA A 78 -8.15 -7.18 -4.88
C ALA A 78 -7.64 -6.42 -6.12
N VAL A 79 -6.66 -5.54 -5.93
CA VAL A 79 -6.12 -4.65 -6.95
C VAL A 79 -4.80 -5.22 -7.43
N GLY A 80 -4.87 -6.00 -8.51
CA GLY A 80 -3.73 -6.61 -9.17
C GLY A 80 -3.32 -7.95 -8.54
N ASN A 81 -3.82 -9.07 -9.11
CA ASN A 81 -3.37 -10.46 -8.96
C ASN A 81 -2.21 -10.72 -7.97
N LEU A 82 -2.47 -10.48 -6.70
CA LEU A 82 -1.48 -10.48 -5.63
C LEU A 82 -1.51 -11.86 -4.96
N SER A 83 -0.71 -12.77 -5.49
CA SER A 83 -0.55 -14.11 -4.93
C SER A 83 0.43 -14.10 -3.77
N PHE A 84 0.04 -14.62 -2.61
CA PHE A 84 0.95 -14.82 -1.48
C PHE A 84 1.84 -16.04 -1.73
N PRO A 85 3.16 -15.99 -1.47
CA PRO A 85 3.99 -17.20 -1.42
C PRO A 85 3.48 -18.10 -0.30
N SER A 86 3.18 -19.36 -0.63
CA SER A 86 2.93 -20.40 0.35
C SER A 86 4.20 -20.61 1.20
N GLY A 87 4.15 -20.23 2.48
CA GLY A 87 5.25 -20.47 3.42
C GLY A 87 5.50 -19.43 4.51
N PHE A 88 4.69 -18.37 4.64
CA PHE A 88 4.92 -17.38 5.71
C PHE A 88 4.23 -17.73 7.02
N SER A 89 5.05 -17.95 8.05
CA SER A 89 4.62 -18.13 9.44
C SER A 89 4.29 -16.78 10.09
N TRP A 90 3.15 -16.70 10.75
CA TRP A 90 2.64 -15.52 11.44
C TRP A 90 3.43 -15.28 12.73
N LEU A 91 4.38 -14.33 12.71
CA LEU A 91 4.99 -13.81 13.93
C LEU A 91 4.66 -12.33 14.11
N TYR A 92 3.76 -12.12 15.05
CA TYR A 92 3.22 -10.85 15.52
C TYR A 92 4.35 -9.96 16.09
N SER A 93 4.33 -8.66 15.77
CA SER A 93 4.91 -7.52 16.53
C SER A 93 5.97 -6.62 15.85
N ARG A 94 6.35 -6.77 14.58
CA ARG A 94 7.29 -5.83 13.93
C ARG A 94 6.92 -5.54 12.48
N MET A 95 6.99 -4.25 12.11
CA MET A 95 6.92 -3.67 10.77
C MET A 95 7.09 -4.69 9.63
N PHE A 96 6.04 -4.90 8.82
CA PHE A 96 6.01 -5.92 7.79
C PHE A 96 6.26 -5.31 6.42
N LEU A 97 7.13 -5.96 5.64
CA LEU A 97 7.31 -5.71 4.21
C LEU A 97 6.64 -6.85 3.46
N VAL A 98 5.57 -6.56 2.74
CA VAL A 98 4.91 -7.53 1.86
C VAL A 98 5.48 -7.35 0.45
N ASN A 99 6.00 -8.43 -0.14
CA ASN A 99 6.38 -8.44 -1.55
C ASN A 99 5.13 -8.66 -2.40
N ALA A 100 4.83 -7.68 -3.24
CA ALA A 100 3.64 -7.59 -4.06
C ALA A 100 3.88 -8.03 -5.52
N SER A 101 4.89 -8.86 -5.78
CA SER A 101 5.14 -9.37 -7.14
C SER A 101 3.98 -10.23 -7.66
N PRO A 102 3.54 -10.08 -8.92
CA PRO A 102 2.71 -11.08 -9.57
C PRO A 102 3.51 -12.37 -9.64
N GLN A 103 3.09 -13.41 -8.94
CA GLN A 103 3.68 -14.73 -9.12
C GLN A 103 3.32 -15.20 -10.53
N PHE A 104 4.34 -15.39 -11.37
CA PHE A 104 4.21 -16.13 -12.63
C PHE A 104 3.54 -17.47 -12.33
N GLN A 105 2.36 -17.69 -12.90
CA GLN A 105 1.85 -19.04 -13.13
C GLN A 105 2.67 -19.60 -14.31
N ALA A 106 3.38 -20.70 -14.05
CA ALA A 106 3.91 -21.57 -15.09
C ALA A 106 2.77 -22.35 -15.77
#